data_AF-A0A6C0HCW4-F1
#
_entry.id   AF-A0A6C0HCW4-F1
#
_cell.length_a   1.000
_cell.length_b   1.000
_cell.length_c   1.000
_cell.angle_alpha   90.00
_cell.angle_beta   90.00
_cell.angle_gamma   90.00
#
_symmetry.space_group_name_H-M   'P 1'
#
loop_
_entity.id
_entity.type
_entity.pdbx_description
1 polymer ?
#
loop_
_entity_poly.entity_id
_entity_poly.type
_entity_poly.pdbx_seq_one_letter_code
_entity_poly.pdbx_strand_id
1 'polypeptide(L)'
;MSVEELLIKIKQLEEKNAILEKELNETKEHLKKYTAPLRNIIYYQENKEQHKQRVKEYNEKTNYYASISAEKKKEYARRAYLNKKEKLKQMNEKFQKDAI
;
A
#
# COMPACT_ATOMS: atom_id res chain seq x y z
N MET A 1 -35.67 -20.90 25.29
CA MET A 1 -34.29 -21.21 25.70
C MET A 1 -34.17 -20.94 27.17
N SER A 2 -33.63 -21.90 27.91
CA SER A 2 -33.29 -21.74 29.33
C SER A 2 -32.11 -20.77 29.48
N VAL A 3 -32.00 -20.10 30.63
CA VAL A 3 -30.84 -19.27 31.00
C VAL A 3 -29.55 -20.10 30.94
N GLU A 4 -29.59 -21.38 31.35
CA GLU A 4 -28.48 -22.33 31.21
C GLU A 4 -28.04 -22.50 29.75
N GLU A 5 -29.00 -22.65 28.83
CA GLU A 5 -28.71 -22.86 27.41
C GLU A 5 -28.06 -21.63 26.77
N LEU A 6 -28.50 -20.43 27.19
CA LEU A 6 -27.88 -19.17 26.77
C LEU A 6 -26.44 -19.05 27.28
N LEU A 7 -26.18 -19.45 28.54
CA LEU A 7 -24.85 -19.39 29.14
C LEU A 7 -23.86 -20.33 28.43
N ILE A 8 -24.31 -21.53 28.07
CA ILE A 8 -23.54 -22.51 27.29
C ILE A 8 -23.24 -21.94 25.90
N LYS A 9 -24.24 -21.32 25.25
CA LYS A 9 -24.07 -20.77 23.91
C LYS A 9 -23.12 -19.57 23.87
N ILE A 10 -23.13 -18.73 24.90
CA ILE A 10 -22.17 -17.62 25.04
C ILE A 10 -20.74 -18.16 25.13
N LYS A 11 -20.49 -19.14 26.01
CA LYS A 11 -19.15 -19.76 26.12
C LYS A 11 -18.67 -20.38 24.80
N GLN A 12 -19.54 -21.09 24.10
CA GLN A 12 -19.20 -21.67 22.79
C GLN A 12 -18.87 -20.61 21.73
N LEU A 13 -19.54 -19.46 21.77
CA LEU A 13 -19.26 -18.35 20.86
C LEU A 13 -17.96 -17.63 21.21
N GLU A 14 -17.66 -17.47 22.50
CA GLU A 14 -16.39 -16.89 22.97
C GLU A 14 -15.20 -17.76 22.58
N GLU A 15 -15.29 -19.08 22.75
CA GLU A 15 -14.25 -20.02 22.32
C GLU A 15 -14.03 -19.97 20.80
N LYS A 16 -15.12 -19.95 20.02
CA LYS A 16 -15.03 -19.83 18.56
C LYS A 16 -14.40 -18.51 18.12
N ASN A 17 -14.78 -17.40 18.75
CA ASN A 17 -14.17 -16.11 18.46
C ASN A 17 -12.67 -16.12 18.74
N ALA A 18 -12.24 -16.69 19.88
CA ALA A 18 -10.82 -16.79 20.23
C ALA A 18 -10.04 -17.64 19.21
N ILE A 19 -10.60 -18.75 18.74
CA ILE A 19 -9.99 -19.60 17.70
C ILE A 19 -9.87 -18.82 16.39
N LEU A 20 -10.96 -18.17 15.96
CA LEU A 20 -10.98 -17.41 14.70
C LEU A 20 -10.01 -16.23 14.72
N GLU A 21 -9.90 -15.51 15.84
CA GLU A 21 -8.92 -14.42 15.99
C GLU A 21 -7.49 -14.93 15.89
N LYS A 22 -7.20 -16.09 16.49
CA LYS A 22 -5.89 -16.73 16.40
C LYS A 22 -5.57 -17.13 14.95
N GLU A 23 -6.48 -17.82 14.27
CA GLU A 23 -6.33 -18.20 12.86
C GLU A 23 -6.16 -16.98 11.95
N LEU A 24 -6.91 -15.91 12.19
CA LEU A 24 -6.79 -14.64 11.46
C LEU A 24 -5.40 -14.01 11.62
N ASN A 25 -4.84 -14.04 12.84
CA ASN A 25 -3.51 -13.50 13.07
C ASN A 25 -2.42 -14.37 12.44
N GLU A 26 -2.52 -15.69 12.57
CA GLU A 26 -1.57 -16.63 11.96
C GLU A 26 -1.56 -16.52 10.43
N THR A 27 -2.74 -16.41 9.80
CA THR A 27 -2.86 -16.25 8.35
C THR A 27 -2.30 -14.91 7.87
N LYS A 28 -2.52 -13.81 8.62
CA LYS A 28 -1.90 -12.50 8.32
C LYS A 28 -0.38 -12.56 8.38
N GLU A 29 0.18 -13.18 9.41
CA GLU A 29 1.63 -13.35 9.55
C GLU A 29 2.20 -14.23 8.43
N HIS A 30 1.52 -15.31 8.08
CA HIS A 30 1.90 -16.14 6.95
C HIS A 30 1.86 -15.36 5.63
N LEU A 31 0.80 -14.60 5.38
CA LEU A 31 0.64 -13.81 4.15
C LEU A 31 1.74 -12.75 4.01
N LYS A 32 2.08 -12.04 5.08
CA LYS A 32 3.15 -11.02 5.10
C LYS A 32 4.48 -11.57 4.59
N LYS A 33 4.81 -12.82 4.91
CA LYS A 33 6.05 -13.48 4.43
C LYS A 33 6.13 -13.55 2.91
N TYR A 34 5.00 -13.68 2.21
CA TYR A 34 4.96 -13.83 0.76
C TYR A 34 4.62 -12.52 0.04
N THR A 35 3.75 -11.69 0.61
CA THR A 35 3.32 -10.44 -0.04
C THR A 35 4.28 -9.29 0.17
N ALA A 36 5.00 -9.27 1.30
CA ALA A 36 5.94 -8.21 1.65
C ALA A 36 7.20 -8.75 2.34
N PRO A 37 7.92 -9.71 1.73
CA PRO A 37 9.15 -10.23 2.32
C PRO A 37 10.18 -9.10 2.49
N LEU A 38 10.82 -9.06 3.66
CA LEU A 38 11.88 -8.10 3.99
C LEU A 38 13.00 -8.08 2.93
N ARG A 39 13.31 -9.24 2.35
CA ARG A 39 14.29 -9.37 1.26
C ARG A 39 13.97 -8.45 0.07
N ASN A 40 12.70 -8.34 -0.32
CA ASN A 40 12.31 -7.50 -1.45
C ASN A 40 12.49 -6.02 -1.12
N ILE A 41 12.17 -5.62 0.13
CA ILE A 41 12.38 -4.25 0.60
C ILE A 41 13.87 -3.90 0.56
N ILE A 42 14.73 -4.76 1.12
CA ILE A 42 16.18 -4.58 1.13
C ILE A 42 16.72 -4.48 -0.29
N TYR A 43 16.32 -5.40 -1.18
CA TYR A 43 16.74 -5.37 -2.59
C TYR A 43 16.43 -4.03 -3.25
N TYR A 44 15.18 -3.53 -3.14
CA TYR A 44 14.81 -2.26 -3.77
C TYR A 44 15.48 -1.05 -3.12
N GLN A 45 15.80 -1.10 -1.83
CA GLN A 45 16.54 -0.04 -1.15
C GLN A 45 17.99 0.02 -1.63
N GLU A 46 18.69 -1.11 -1.64
CA GLU A 46 20.10 -1.21 -2.06
C GLU A 46 20.28 -0.92 -3.55
N ASN A 47 19.35 -1.38 -4.39
CA ASN A 47 19.44 -1.27 -5.85
C ASN A 47 18.74 -0.01 -6.40
N LYS A 48 18.16 0.83 -5.54
CA LYS A 48 17.37 2.00 -5.93
C LYS A 48 18.10 2.91 -6.91
N GLU A 49 19.34 3.29 -6.56
CA GLU A 49 20.14 4.20 -7.37
C GLU A 49 20.61 3.53 -8.68
N GLN A 50 20.93 2.24 -8.63
CA GLN A 50 21.29 1.49 -9.83
C GLN A 50 20.13 1.40 -10.83
N HIS A 51 18.90 1.21 -10.35
CA HIS A 51 17.71 1.23 -11.22
C HIS A 51 17.48 2.61 -11.82
N LYS A 52 17.60 3.68 -11.03
CA LYS A 52 17.49 5.06 -11.54
C LYS A 52 18.53 5.35 -12.62
N GLN A 53 19.78 4.93 -12.39
CA GLN A 53 20.86 5.13 -13.35
C GLN A 53 20.61 4.36 -14.65
N ARG A 54 20.24 3.09 -14.58
CA ARG A 54 19.89 2.29 -15.78
C ARG A 54 18.76 2.91 -16.59
N VAL A 55 17.71 3.40 -15.93
CA VAL A 55 16.60 4.08 -16.60
C VAL A 55 17.06 5.39 -17.25
N LYS A 56 17.91 6.16 -16.56
CA LYS A 56 18.48 7.41 -17.11
C LYS A 56 19.29 7.12 -18.37
N GLU A 57 20.23 6.19 -18.29
CA GLU A 57 21.08 5.78 -19.42
C GLU A 57 20.27 5.26 -20.60
N TYR A 58 19.25 4.44 -20.35
CA TYR A 58 18.37 3.94 -21.41
C TYR A 58 17.62 5.09 -22.10
N ASN A 59 17.06 6.02 -21.32
CA ASN A 59 16.32 7.16 -21.86
C ASN A 59 17.21 8.10 -22.69
N GLU A 60 18.47 8.29 -22.27
CA GLU A 60 19.47 9.06 -23.00
C GLU A 60 19.85 8.35 -24.31
N LYS A 61 20.16 7.05 -24.25
CA LYS A 61 20.52 6.25 -25.44
C LYS A 61 19.40 6.19 -26.48
N THR A 62 18.16 6.11 -26.03
CA THR A 62 16.99 5.97 -26.91
C THR A 62 16.36 7.30 -27.30
N ASN A 63 16.89 8.43 -26.78
CA ASN A 63 16.26 9.74 -26.91
C ASN A 63 14.76 9.72 -26.55
N TYR A 64 14.40 8.92 -25.55
CA TYR A 64 13.00 8.63 -25.21
C TYR A 64 12.18 9.89 -24.96
N TYR A 65 12.73 10.89 -24.25
CA TYR A 65 11.99 12.14 -23.99
C TYR A 65 11.85 13.04 -25.22
N ALA A 66 12.73 12.90 -26.21
CA ALA A 66 12.65 13.64 -27.46
C ALA A 66 11.57 13.05 -28.38
N SER A 67 11.36 11.73 -28.35
CA SER A 67 10.34 11.05 -29.16
C SER A 67 8.91 11.21 -28.65
N ILE A 68 8.72 11.73 -27.43
CA ILE A 68 7.39 11.99 -26.85
C ILE A 68 6.73 13.19 -27.54
N SER A 69 5.49 13.00 -28.00
CA SER A 69 4.67 14.05 -28.61
C SER A 69 4.36 15.20 -27.65
N ALA A 70 4.12 16.40 -28.20
CA ALA A 70 3.78 17.58 -27.41
C ALA A 70 2.51 17.39 -26.57
N GLU A 71 1.52 16.66 -27.10
CA GLU A 71 0.28 16.33 -26.37
C GLU A 71 0.54 15.46 -25.14
N LYS A 72 1.41 14.45 -25.28
CA LYS A 72 1.78 13.58 -24.17
C LYS A 72 2.54 14.34 -23.09
N LYS A 73 3.42 15.26 -23.46
CA LYS A 73 4.12 16.16 -22.50
C LYS A 73 3.11 17.00 -21.71
N LYS A 74 2.11 17.58 -22.39
CA LYS A 74 1.02 18.34 -21.74
C LYS A 74 0.18 17.46 -20.82
N GLU A 75 -0.17 16.25 -21.25
CA GLU A 75 -0.91 15.27 -20.45
C GLU A 75 -0.15 14.92 -19.15
N TYR A 76 1.15 14.64 -19.25
CA TYR A 76 1.98 14.36 -18.08
C TYR A 76 2.08 15.53 -17.11
N ALA A 77 2.27 16.75 -17.62
CA ALA A 77 2.29 17.95 -16.79
C ALA A 77 0.95 18.17 -16.07
N ARG A 78 -0.18 17.98 -16.78
CA ARG A 78 -1.52 18.08 -16.19
C ARG A 78 -1.73 17.04 -15.09
N ARG A 79 -1.40 15.78 -15.35
CA ARG A 79 -1.51 14.69 -14.36
C ARG A 79 -0.64 14.97 -13.12
N ALA A 80 0.60 15.41 -13.31
CA ALA A 80 1.50 15.75 -12.21
C ALA A 80 0.93 16.88 -11.32
N TYR A 81 0.36 17.92 -11.94
CA TYR A 81 -0.29 19.02 -11.22
C TYR A 81 -1.50 18.54 -10.42
N LEU A 82 -2.40 17.77 -11.03
CA LEU A 82 -3.59 17.23 -10.37
C LEU A 82 -3.21 16.35 -9.17
N ASN A 83 -2.25 15.44 -9.36
CA ASN A 83 -1.77 14.58 -8.28
C ASN A 83 -1.16 15.39 -7.12
N LYS A 84 -0.42 16.46 -7.41
CA LYS A 84 0.13 17.36 -6.38
C LYS A 84 -1.00 18.06 -5.62
N LYS A 85 -2.01 18.55 -6.34
CA LYS A 85 -3.18 19.22 -5.75
C LYS A 85 -3.98 18.28 -4.85
N GLU A 86 -4.22 17.05 -5.28
CA GLU A 86 -4.93 16.04 -4.48
C GLU A 86 -4.16 15.66 -3.21
N LYS A 87 -2.84 15.45 -3.30
CA LYS A 87 -2.01 15.18 -2.11
C LYS A 87 -2.09 16.29 -1.08
N LEU A 88 -2.04 17.55 -1.51
CA LEU A 88 -2.18 18.70 -0.61
C LEU A 88 -3.56 18.72 0.06
N LYS A 89 -4.62 18.42 -0.68
CA LYS A 89 -5.98 18.35 -0.14
C LYS A 89 -6.10 17.23 0.91
N GLN A 90 -5.59 16.04 0.61
CA GLN A 90 -5.58 14.91 1.55
C GLN A 90 -4.79 15.21 2.82
N MET A 91 -3.63 15.88 2.70
CA MET A 91 -2.86 16.32 3.87
C MET A 91 -3.68 17.28 4.73
N ASN A 92 -4.30 18.30 4.13
CA ASN A 92 -5.12 19.27 4.86
C ASN A 92 -6.33 18.61 5.54
N GLU A 93 -7.04 17.71 4.87
CA GLU A 93 -8.16 16.96 5.45
C GLU A 93 -7.71 16.07 6.62
N LYS A 94 -6.51 15.47 6.52
CA LYS A 94 -5.92 14.69 7.61
C LYS A 94 -5.55 15.57 8.80
N PHE A 95 -4.89 16.71 8.57
CA PHE A 95 -4.60 17.69 9.62
C PHE A 95 -5.86 18.20 10.32
N GLN A 96 -6.96 18.42 9.59
CA GLN A 96 -8.23 18.83 10.18
C GLN A 96 -8.89 17.72 11.01
N LYS A 97 -8.79 16.46 10.58
CA LYS A 97 -9.30 15.31 11.34
C LYS A 97 -8.49 15.02 12.60
N ASP A 98 -7.18 15.19 12.55
CA ASP A 98 -6.29 14.97 13.68
C ASP A 98 -6.38 16.12 14.73
N ALA A 99 -7.04 17.22 14.40
CA ALA A 99 -7.26 18.39 15.27
C ALA A 99 -8.64 18.43 15.95
N ILE A 100 -9.52 17.47 15.67
CA ILE A 100 -10.86 17.28 16.27
C ILE A 100 -10.80 16.07 17.19
#